data_AF-A0A969AMW6-F1
#
_entry.id   AF-A0A969AMW6-F1
#
_cell.length_a   1.000
_cell.length_b   1.000
_cell.length_c   1.000
_cell.angle_alpha   90.00
_cell.angle_beta   90.00
_cell.angle_gamma   90.00
#
_symmetry.space_group_name_H-M   'P 1'
#
loop_
_entity.id
_entity.type
_entity.pdbx_description
1 polymer ?
#
loop_
_entity_poly.entity_id
_entity_poly.type
_entity_poly.pdbx_seq_one_letter_code
_entity_poly.pdbx_strand_id
1 'polypeptide(L)'
;MATAPPPLDTSVGDHLCNTRLPDAPESLFSLSARLSFYYFLAQELAPELTDSGDIRVGTVTLSRLDGQIGGYQRADTEGYQILLNYRAAEAAVPQVSLTQVLAGEVPPEMLRDRIILIGATTPEAKDAFYTPYSGGLRDRQQMPGVMVHAQATSQLISAVVDDRTLLWSWPDAVEGIWIALWGLGGAIFAWYVRRPIWFALGTAAMIGGLYGSVYLLFLQGGWIPWVPAAIALLAASGVVVLVDRFNKSDYGRAVYRQVKSFLKLNIEIDESRVGEQVAEITETQYFSDLQQRARDLRQKREQPDQPSKPKPPASPEASDEMFNDYLGGLRHKAQRLHPPDQASEDAEDKTDD
;
A
#
# COMPACT_ATOMS: atom_id res chain seq x y z
N MET A 1 -36.09 -27.09 59.00
CA MET A 1 -36.89 -27.56 57.85
C MET A 1 -35.92 -27.83 56.71
N ALA A 2 -35.56 -29.11 56.49
CA ALA A 2 -34.68 -29.51 55.39
C ALA A 2 -35.54 -30.08 54.28
N THR A 3 -35.69 -29.32 53.19
CA THR A 3 -36.46 -29.74 52.01
C THR A 3 -35.53 -30.46 51.04
N ALA A 4 -35.95 -31.66 50.65
CA ALA A 4 -35.28 -32.59 49.75
C ALA A 4 -34.97 -31.99 48.36
N PRO A 5 -33.97 -32.53 47.63
CA PRO A 5 -33.56 -32.00 46.33
C PRO A 5 -34.59 -32.35 45.24
N PRO A 6 -34.87 -31.43 44.29
CA PRO A 6 -35.67 -31.75 43.12
C PRO A 6 -34.83 -32.47 42.04
N PRO A 7 -35.48 -33.25 41.16
CA PRO A 7 -34.85 -34.30 40.37
C PRO A 7 -34.23 -33.79 39.07
N LEU A 8 -33.28 -34.57 38.56
CA LEU A 8 -32.74 -34.46 37.20
C LEU A 8 -33.60 -35.32 36.27
N ASP A 9 -34.09 -34.78 35.14
CA ASP A 9 -33.88 -35.48 33.86
C ASP A 9 -34.00 -34.59 32.59
N THR A 10 -33.15 -35.02 31.65
CA THR A 10 -32.76 -34.75 30.28
C THR A 10 -33.71 -34.09 29.26
N SER A 11 -33.13 -33.29 28.36
CA SER A 11 -32.95 -33.73 26.97
C SER A 11 -32.18 -32.73 26.11
N VAL A 12 -31.24 -33.27 25.31
CA VAL A 12 -30.46 -32.65 24.22
C VAL A 12 -29.17 -31.90 24.64
N GLY A 13 -28.20 -32.68 25.12
CA GLY A 13 -26.78 -32.60 24.74
C GLY A 13 -26.05 -31.26 24.82
N ASP A 14 -25.87 -30.72 26.03
CA ASP A 14 -25.00 -29.58 26.28
C ASP A 14 -23.51 -30.00 26.32
N HIS A 15 -22.72 -29.50 25.36
CA HIS A 15 -21.27 -29.66 25.36
C HIS A 15 -20.66 -28.62 26.32
N LEU A 16 -19.86 -29.10 27.29
CA LEU A 16 -19.22 -28.35 28.39
C LEU A 16 -18.36 -27.13 27.99
N CYS A 17 -18.16 -26.87 26.70
CA CYS A 17 -17.20 -25.86 26.22
C CYS A 17 -17.85 -24.59 25.66
N ASN A 18 -19.19 -24.46 25.64
CA ASN A 18 -19.82 -23.31 24.99
C ASN A 18 -21.08 -22.74 25.66
N THR A 19 -21.32 -23.03 26.94
CA THR A 19 -22.37 -22.34 27.68
C THR A 19 -21.90 -20.95 28.09
N ARG A 20 -22.37 -19.92 27.37
CA ARG A 20 -22.54 -18.58 27.96
C ARG A 20 -23.50 -18.72 29.13
N LEU A 21 -22.99 -18.75 30.36
CA LEU A 21 -23.83 -18.46 31.53
C LEU A 21 -24.23 -16.97 31.46
N PRO A 22 -25.51 -16.63 31.68
CA PRO A 22 -25.98 -15.25 31.60
C PRO A 22 -25.28 -14.27 32.56
N ASP A 23 -24.65 -14.78 33.64
CA ASP A 23 -24.12 -13.98 34.75
C ASP A 23 -22.66 -14.31 35.15
N ALA A 24 -21.82 -14.84 34.24
CA ALA A 24 -20.41 -15.14 34.54
C ALA A 24 -19.42 -14.42 33.59
N PRO A 25 -18.46 -13.62 34.08
CA PRO A 25 -17.38 -13.06 33.27
C PRO A 25 -16.15 -13.99 33.28
N GLU A 26 -16.29 -15.26 32.94
CA GLU A 26 -15.13 -16.17 32.89
C GLU A 26 -14.80 -16.56 31.45
N SER A 27 -13.88 -15.81 30.84
CA SER A 27 -13.19 -16.23 29.63
C SER A 27 -12.39 -17.51 29.94
N LEU A 28 -12.70 -18.61 29.27
CA LEU A 28 -11.96 -19.85 29.44
C LEU A 28 -10.61 -19.75 28.71
N PHE A 29 -9.52 -19.93 29.45
CA PHE A 29 -8.19 -20.08 28.86
C PHE A 29 -8.09 -21.42 28.10
N SER A 30 -7.36 -21.41 26.98
CA SER A 30 -7.02 -22.63 26.26
C SER A 30 -6.21 -23.58 27.14
N LEU A 31 -6.24 -24.89 26.84
CA LEU A 31 -5.48 -25.90 27.57
C LEU A 31 -4.01 -25.53 27.70
N SER A 32 -3.40 -25.08 26.59
CA SER A 32 -1.99 -24.68 26.55
C SER A 32 -1.70 -23.46 27.43
N ALA A 33 -2.58 -22.46 27.43
CA ALA A 33 -2.44 -21.30 28.31
C ALA A 33 -2.55 -21.70 29.78
N ARG A 34 -3.56 -22.50 30.15
CA ARG A 34 -3.74 -22.97 31.54
C ARG A 34 -2.52 -23.74 32.03
N LEU A 35 -2.03 -24.71 31.25
CA LEU A 35 -0.85 -25.50 31.61
C LEU A 35 0.39 -24.62 31.79
N SER A 36 0.60 -23.68 30.87
CA SER A 36 1.75 -22.76 30.94
C SER A 36 1.66 -21.84 32.15
N PHE A 37 0.48 -21.29 32.45
CA PHE A 37 0.29 -20.42 33.62
C PHE A 37 0.46 -21.17 34.94
N TYR A 38 -0.02 -22.41 35.05
CA TYR A 38 0.28 -23.26 36.20
C TYR A 38 1.78 -23.47 36.39
N TYR A 39 2.50 -23.72 35.29
CA TYR A 39 3.95 -23.88 35.31
C TYR A 39 4.68 -22.59 35.72
N PHE A 40 4.23 -21.42 35.28
CA PHE A 40 4.82 -20.14 35.67
C PHE A 40 4.54 -19.77 37.13
N LEU A 41 3.32 -19.99 37.61
CA LEU A 41 2.96 -19.77 39.01
C LEU A 41 3.81 -20.63 39.97
N ALA A 42 4.11 -21.87 39.59
CA ALA A 42 5.02 -22.74 40.35
C ALA A 42 6.47 -22.22 40.40
N GLN A 43 6.86 -21.33 39.48
CA GLN A 43 8.16 -20.66 39.43
C GLN A 43 8.10 -19.21 39.92
N GLU A 44 7.02 -18.82 40.61
CA GLU A 44 6.82 -17.45 41.12
C GLU A 44 6.77 -16.38 40.02
N LEU A 45 6.47 -16.79 38.77
CA LEU A 45 6.27 -15.92 37.62
C LEU A 45 4.77 -15.73 37.35
N ALA A 46 4.11 -14.87 38.12
CA ALA A 46 2.69 -14.61 37.93
C ALA A 46 2.43 -13.85 36.61
N PRO A 47 1.44 -14.26 35.79
CA PRO A 47 0.99 -13.48 34.65
C PRO A 47 0.32 -12.17 35.10
N GLU A 48 0.72 -11.06 34.48
CA GLU A 48 0.20 -9.72 34.74
C GLU A 48 -0.45 -9.16 33.48
N LEU A 49 -1.48 -8.33 33.65
CA LEU A 49 -2.03 -7.55 32.55
C LEU A 49 -1.27 -6.21 32.46
N THR A 50 -0.82 -5.87 31.28
CA THR A 50 -0.21 -4.57 30.97
C THR A 50 -1.29 -3.51 30.72
N ASP A 51 -0.91 -2.23 30.73
CA ASP A 51 -1.83 -1.12 30.44
C ASP A 51 -2.43 -1.19 29.02
N SER A 52 -1.74 -1.84 28.07
CA SER A 52 -2.26 -2.10 26.71
C SER A 52 -3.28 -3.24 26.66
N GLY A 53 -3.50 -3.97 27.75
CA GLY A 53 -4.33 -5.17 27.79
C GLY A 53 -3.63 -6.45 27.34
N ASP A 54 -2.30 -6.40 27.15
CA ASP A 54 -1.49 -7.59 26.85
C ASP A 54 -1.07 -8.35 28.11
N ILE A 55 -0.82 -9.65 27.97
CA ILE A 55 -0.39 -10.50 29.09
C ILE A 55 1.12 -10.53 29.14
N ARG A 56 1.71 -10.09 30.26
CA ARG A 56 3.14 -10.16 30.53
C ARG A 56 3.43 -11.26 31.55
N VAL A 57 4.46 -12.05 31.28
CA VAL A 57 4.98 -13.06 32.21
C VAL A 57 6.49 -12.88 32.31
N GLY A 58 6.98 -12.49 33.49
CA GLY A 58 8.38 -12.10 33.66
C GLY A 58 8.74 -10.93 32.74
N THR A 59 9.73 -11.12 31.87
CA THR A 59 10.18 -10.10 30.89
C THR A 59 9.46 -10.20 29.54
N VAL A 60 8.68 -11.25 29.31
CA VAL A 60 8.07 -11.53 28.01
C VAL A 60 6.63 -11.05 27.98
N THR A 61 6.32 -10.23 26.99
CA THR A 61 4.94 -9.83 26.68
C THR A 61 4.39 -10.73 25.60
N LEU A 62 3.33 -11.46 25.92
CA LEU A 62 2.47 -12.09 24.95
C LEU A 62 1.58 -10.97 24.41
N SER A 63 1.64 -10.68 23.11
CA SER A 63 0.82 -9.63 22.49
C SER A 63 -0.39 -10.24 21.81
N ARG A 64 -1.56 -9.64 22.01
CA ARG A 64 -2.80 -10.10 21.38
C ARG A 64 -2.78 -9.83 19.87
N LEU A 65 -3.34 -10.75 19.09
CA LEU A 65 -3.61 -10.51 17.67
C LEU A 65 -4.74 -9.49 17.49
N ASP A 66 -4.47 -8.43 16.73
CA ASP A 66 -5.39 -7.32 16.42
C ASP A 66 -6.13 -7.51 15.07
N GLY A 67 -6.03 -8.70 14.48
CA GLY A 67 -6.68 -9.06 13.22
C GLY A 67 -5.87 -8.69 11.96
N GLN A 68 -4.76 -7.96 12.13
CA GLN A 68 -3.86 -7.54 11.05
C GLN A 68 -2.42 -7.83 11.44
N ILE A 69 -1.90 -8.97 11.01
CA ILE A 69 -0.52 -9.36 11.33
C ILE A 69 0.10 -10.18 10.20
N GLY A 70 1.17 -9.63 9.61
CA GLY A 70 1.85 -10.21 8.47
C GLY A 70 0.88 -10.49 7.32
N GLY A 71 0.73 -11.76 6.94
CA GLY A 71 -0.17 -12.16 5.85
C GLY A 71 -1.67 -12.17 6.21
N TYR A 72 -2.03 -12.08 7.49
CA TYR A 72 -3.43 -12.10 7.92
C TYR A 72 -4.06 -10.72 7.80
N GLN A 73 -5.20 -10.67 7.11
CA GLN A 73 -6.02 -9.48 6.95
C GLN A 73 -7.44 -9.80 7.41
N ARG A 74 -7.94 -9.03 8.38
CA ARG A 74 -9.27 -9.23 8.99
C ARG A 74 -9.43 -10.64 9.57
N ALA A 75 -8.38 -11.15 10.23
CA ALA A 75 -8.49 -12.41 10.94
C ALA A 75 -9.53 -12.31 12.06
N ASP A 76 -10.28 -13.38 12.25
CA ASP A 76 -11.17 -13.52 13.40
C ASP A 76 -10.32 -13.73 14.66
N THR A 77 -10.11 -12.63 15.38
CA THR A 77 -9.34 -12.59 16.63
C THR A 77 -10.23 -12.41 17.85
N GLU A 78 -11.42 -13.02 17.82
CA GLU A 78 -12.25 -13.15 19.02
C GLU A 78 -11.45 -13.80 20.17
N GLY A 79 -11.49 -13.17 21.35
CA GLY A 79 -10.70 -13.59 22.51
C GLY A 79 -9.21 -13.23 22.43
N TYR A 80 -8.43 -13.79 23.35
CA TYR A 80 -6.99 -13.56 23.43
C TYR A 80 -6.22 -14.61 22.63
N GLN A 81 -5.74 -14.23 21.45
CA GLN A 81 -5.02 -15.13 20.54
C GLN A 81 -3.61 -14.61 20.28
N ILE A 82 -2.65 -15.51 20.05
CA ILE A 82 -1.26 -15.22 19.68
C ILE A 82 -0.84 -16.13 18.52
N LEU A 83 0.16 -15.72 17.72
CA LEU A 83 0.70 -16.57 16.65
C LEU A 83 1.40 -17.81 17.21
N LEU A 84 1.21 -18.94 16.53
CA LEU A 84 1.87 -20.20 16.84
C LEU A 84 3.10 -20.42 15.95
N ASN A 85 4.27 -20.37 16.56
CA ASN A 85 5.58 -20.73 16.04
C ASN A 85 5.83 -22.24 16.21
N TYR A 86 5.26 -23.04 15.31
CA TYR A 86 5.44 -24.50 15.34
C TYR A 86 6.93 -24.88 15.30
N ARG A 87 7.32 -25.89 16.09
CA ARG A 87 8.72 -26.30 16.25
C ARG A 87 9.17 -27.27 15.17
N ALA A 88 8.31 -28.22 14.82
CA ALA A 88 8.54 -29.19 13.76
C ALA A 88 7.23 -29.86 13.30
N ALA A 89 7.26 -30.43 12.10
CA ALA A 89 6.16 -31.20 11.52
C ALA A 89 5.93 -32.53 12.24
N GLU A 90 7.02 -33.27 12.45
CA GLU A 90 7.04 -34.57 13.11
C GLU A 90 8.07 -34.54 14.24
N ALA A 91 7.91 -35.43 15.22
CA ALA A 91 8.82 -35.58 16.36
C ALA A 91 9.09 -34.29 17.18
N ALA A 92 8.25 -33.25 17.05
CA ALA A 92 8.35 -32.04 17.86
C ALA A 92 8.19 -32.31 19.37
N VAL A 93 7.43 -33.35 19.70
CA VAL A 93 7.13 -33.79 21.07
C VAL A 93 7.31 -35.30 21.12
N PRO A 94 8.07 -35.84 22.10
CA PRO A 94 8.16 -37.28 22.33
C PRO A 94 6.78 -37.89 22.59
N GLN A 95 6.50 -39.03 21.95
CA GLN A 95 5.21 -39.71 22.05
C GLN A 95 5.42 -41.13 22.57
N VAL A 96 4.53 -41.57 23.46
CA VAL A 96 4.43 -42.94 23.94
C VAL A 96 2.97 -43.37 23.87
N SER A 97 2.71 -44.63 23.53
CA SER A 97 1.33 -45.10 23.50
C SER A 97 0.84 -45.41 24.91
N LEU A 98 -0.47 -45.27 25.15
CA LEU A 98 -1.07 -45.67 26.42
C LEU A 98 -0.82 -47.16 26.71
N THR A 99 -0.77 -48.01 25.67
CA THR A 99 -0.46 -49.44 25.81
C THR A 99 0.96 -49.68 26.33
N GLN A 100 1.96 -48.95 25.85
CA GLN A 100 3.34 -49.04 26.34
C GLN A 100 3.43 -48.61 27.82
N VAL A 101 2.72 -47.55 28.19
CA VAL A 101 2.67 -47.07 29.59
C VAL A 101 2.04 -48.14 30.49
N LEU A 102 0.91 -48.73 30.07
CA LEU A 102 0.23 -49.79 30.83
C LEU A 102 1.05 -51.09 30.91
N ALA A 103 1.86 -51.38 29.89
CA ALA A 103 2.77 -52.52 29.87
C ALA A 103 4.05 -52.30 30.70
N GLY A 104 4.27 -51.09 31.23
CA GLY A 104 5.50 -50.75 31.96
C GLY A 104 6.74 -50.66 31.08
N GLU A 105 6.56 -50.45 29.77
CA GLU A 105 7.64 -50.37 28.77
C GLU A 105 8.26 -48.96 28.66
N VAL A 106 7.65 -47.97 29.30
CA VAL A 106 8.11 -46.57 29.25
C VAL A 106 9.04 -46.28 30.43
N PRO A 107 10.30 -45.86 30.19
CA PRO A 107 11.20 -45.50 31.27
C PRO A 107 10.66 -44.33 32.13
N PRO A 108 10.70 -44.41 33.46
CA PRO A 108 10.15 -43.37 34.34
C PRO A 108 10.70 -41.96 34.09
N GLU A 109 11.94 -41.83 33.64
CA GLU A 109 12.60 -40.57 33.28
C GLU A 109 11.96 -39.84 32.08
N MET A 110 11.16 -40.54 31.27
CA MET A 110 10.36 -39.92 30.22
C MET A 110 9.11 -39.22 30.76
N LEU A 111 8.66 -39.60 31.96
CA LEU A 111 7.40 -39.11 32.56
C LEU A 111 7.65 -38.14 33.72
N ARG A 112 8.72 -38.37 34.50
CA ARG A 112 9.01 -37.59 35.70
C ARG A 112 9.35 -36.14 35.39
N ASP A 113 8.79 -35.22 36.18
CA ASP A 113 9.05 -33.76 36.11
C ASP A 113 8.77 -33.15 34.73
N ARG A 114 7.81 -33.71 33.98
CA ARG A 114 7.40 -33.22 32.66
C ARG A 114 5.92 -32.87 32.63
N ILE A 115 5.57 -31.95 31.75
CA ILE A 115 4.17 -31.72 31.37
C ILE A 115 3.79 -32.83 30.39
N ILE A 116 2.85 -33.69 30.82
CA ILE A 116 2.34 -34.80 30.02
C ILE A 116 0.96 -34.43 29.49
N LEU A 117 0.80 -34.45 28.17
CA LEU A 117 -0.50 -34.30 27.52
C LEU A 117 -0.98 -35.67 27.06
N ILE A 118 -2.21 -36.02 27.40
CA ILE A 118 -2.85 -37.29 27.02
C ILE A 118 -3.96 -36.96 26.02
N GLY A 119 -3.91 -37.57 24.84
CA GLY A 119 -4.89 -37.34 23.79
C GLY A 119 -4.82 -38.37 22.67
N ALA A 120 -5.87 -38.39 21.84
CA ALA A 120 -5.93 -39.26 20.68
C ALA A 120 -5.13 -38.67 19.51
N THR A 121 -4.35 -39.52 18.83
CA THR A 121 -3.56 -39.15 17.63
C THR A 121 -4.03 -39.86 16.37
N THR A 122 -5.12 -40.64 16.49
CA THR A 122 -5.74 -41.34 15.36
C THR A 122 -6.50 -40.34 14.48
N PRO A 123 -6.43 -40.46 13.14
CA PRO A 123 -7.20 -39.60 12.24
C PRO A 123 -8.71 -39.65 12.50
N GLU A 124 -9.21 -40.78 13.02
CA GLU A 124 -10.63 -41.02 13.33
C GLU A 124 -11.16 -40.18 14.50
N ALA A 125 -10.27 -39.67 15.36
CA ALA A 125 -10.66 -38.84 16.51
C ALA A 125 -11.29 -37.50 16.09
N LYS A 126 -11.16 -37.12 14.80
CA LYS A 126 -11.62 -35.83 14.24
C LYS A 126 -11.06 -34.59 14.95
N ASP A 127 -10.01 -34.76 15.75
CA ASP A 127 -9.23 -33.71 16.39
C ASP A 127 -7.90 -33.57 15.65
N ALA A 128 -7.96 -33.08 14.41
CA ALA A 128 -6.82 -32.98 13.53
C ALA A 128 -6.90 -31.68 12.71
N PHE A 129 -5.79 -30.95 12.65
CA PHE A 129 -5.72 -29.60 12.09
C PHE A 129 -4.74 -29.54 10.92
N TYR A 130 -5.10 -28.74 9.92
CA TYR A 130 -4.13 -28.30 8.92
C TYR A 130 -3.20 -27.27 9.55
N THR A 131 -1.90 -27.45 9.33
CA THR A 131 -0.83 -26.60 9.85
C THR A 131 0.10 -26.21 8.70
N PRO A 132 1.04 -25.26 8.89
CA PRO A 132 2.02 -24.93 7.86
C PRO A 132 2.84 -26.12 7.34
N TYR A 133 2.91 -27.23 8.09
CA TYR A 133 3.60 -28.45 7.67
C TYR A 133 2.75 -29.42 6.85
N SER A 134 1.44 -29.20 6.76
CA SER A 134 0.50 -30.08 6.06
C SER A 134 0.85 -30.30 4.59
N GLY A 135 1.40 -29.29 3.91
CA GLY A 135 1.81 -29.40 2.50
C GLY A 135 3.06 -30.24 2.25
N GLY A 136 3.88 -30.48 3.28
CA GLY A 136 5.14 -31.24 3.17
C GLY A 136 5.01 -32.71 3.57
N LEU A 137 3.90 -33.11 4.19
CA LEU A 137 3.69 -34.46 4.72
C LEU A 137 2.99 -35.33 3.66
N ARG A 138 3.66 -36.40 3.21
CA ARG A 138 3.13 -37.33 2.19
C ARG A 138 1.96 -38.17 2.74
N ASP A 139 2.04 -38.61 3.99
CA ASP A 139 1.12 -39.62 4.54
C ASP A 139 0.24 -39.09 5.70
N ARG A 140 0.60 -37.95 6.31
CA ARG A 140 -0.13 -37.39 7.46
C ARG A 140 -0.30 -35.88 7.34
N GLN A 141 -1.20 -35.47 6.45
CA GLN A 141 -1.40 -34.05 6.15
C GLN A 141 -1.95 -33.23 7.34
N GLN A 142 -2.54 -33.85 8.37
CA GLN A 142 -3.09 -33.13 9.51
C GLN A 142 -2.35 -33.48 10.81
N MET A 143 -2.13 -32.47 11.65
CA MET A 143 -1.52 -32.60 12.96
C MET A 143 -2.61 -32.84 14.02
N PRO A 144 -2.51 -33.87 14.87
CA PRO A 144 -3.47 -34.09 15.96
C PRO A 144 -3.57 -32.88 16.90
N GLY A 145 -4.76 -32.56 17.41
CA GLY A 145 -5.00 -31.40 18.27
C GLY A 145 -4.17 -31.41 19.55
N VAL A 146 -4.00 -32.58 20.18
CA VAL A 146 -3.08 -32.75 21.32
C VAL A 146 -1.64 -32.33 21.00
N MET A 147 -1.18 -32.55 19.76
CA MET A 147 0.15 -32.13 19.33
C MET A 147 0.22 -30.61 19.12
N VAL A 148 -0.84 -29.99 18.62
CA VAL A 148 -0.96 -28.53 18.52
C VAL A 148 -0.91 -27.89 19.92
N HIS A 149 -1.67 -28.42 20.87
CA HIS A 149 -1.65 -27.96 22.27
C HIS A 149 -0.29 -28.16 22.94
N ALA A 150 0.39 -29.28 22.67
CA ALA A 150 1.72 -29.53 23.20
C ALA A 150 2.76 -28.54 22.63
N GLN A 151 2.71 -28.25 21.32
CA GLN A 151 3.59 -27.24 20.73
C GLN A 151 3.27 -25.82 21.22
N ALA A 152 2.00 -25.48 21.41
CA ALA A 152 1.60 -24.18 21.97
C ALA A 152 2.07 -24.01 23.43
N THR A 153 1.91 -25.05 24.25
CA THR A 153 2.43 -25.08 25.63
C THR A 153 3.95 -24.93 25.65
N SER A 154 4.64 -25.70 24.79
CA SER A 154 6.09 -25.60 24.63
C SER A 154 6.52 -24.20 24.19
N GLN A 155 5.82 -23.56 23.25
CA GLN A 155 6.12 -22.18 22.84
C GLN A 155 6.01 -21.21 24.00
N LEU A 156 4.88 -21.20 24.72
CA LEU A 156 4.65 -20.27 25.82
C LEU A 156 5.73 -20.42 26.89
N ILE A 157 6.03 -21.66 27.30
CA ILE A 157 7.05 -21.93 28.29
C ILE A 157 8.45 -21.54 27.80
N SER A 158 8.82 -21.95 26.58
CA SER A 158 10.15 -21.63 26.03
C SER A 158 10.31 -20.13 25.79
N ALA A 159 9.23 -19.39 25.50
CA ALA A 159 9.30 -17.94 25.35
C ALA A 159 9.73 -17.30 26.66
N VAL A 160 9.11 -17.68 27.78
CA VAL A 160 9.39 -17.10 29.11
C VAL A 160 10.71 -17.63 29.71
N VAL A 161 11.00 -18.92 29.55
CA VAL A 161 12.15 -19.57 30.22
C VAL A 161 13.42 -19.55 29.37
N ASP A 162 13.30 -19.84 28.06
CA ASP A 162 14.45 -19.98 27.16
C ASP A 162 14.65 -18.74 26.26
N ASP A 163 13.92 -17.66 26.51
CA ASP A 163 13.89 -16.43 25.68
C ASP A 163 13.62 -16.74 24.18
N ARG A 164 12.80 -17.77 23.91
CA ARG A 164 12.47 -18.15 22.54
C ARG A 164 11.61 -17.06 21.90
N THR A 165 12.12 -16.48 20.81
CA THR A 165 11.43 -15.42 20.08
C THR A 165 10.06 -15.88 19.56
N LEU A 166 9.04 -15.10 19.89
CA LEU A 166 7.69 -15.25 19.35
C LEU A 166 7.64 -14.69 17.92
N LEU A 167 6.67 -15.15 17.13
CA LEU A 167 6.46 -14.56 15.80
C LEU A 167 5.97 -13.12 15.96
N TRP A 168 6.61 -12.21 15.23
CA TRP A 168 6.27 -10.80 15.21
C TRP A 168 6.17 -10.31 13.76
N SER A 169 5.39 -9.26 13.54
CA SER A 169 5.34 -8.52 12.28
C SER A 169 5.61 -7.05 12.52
N TRP A 170 5.88 -6.32 11.45
CA TRP A 170 5.89 -4.87 11.50
C TRP A 170 4.48 -4.30 11.46
N PRO A 171 4.27 -3.06 11.96
CA PRO A 171 3.05 -2.33 11.70
C PRO A 171 2.85 -2.10 10.19
N ASP A 172 1.59 -2.05 9.74
CA ASP A 172 1.21 -1.86 8.34
C ASP A 172 1.93 -0.70 7.64
N ALA A 173 2.17 0.41 8.34
CA ALA A 173 2.87 1.57 7.79
C ALA A 173 4.34 1.24 7.42
N VAL A 174 5.03 0.47 8.26
CA VAL A 174 6.42 0.06 8.04
C VAL A 174 6.49 -0.99 6.93
N GLU A 175 5.52 -1.92 6.88
CA GLU A 175 5.38 -2.84 5.75
C GLU A 175 5.15 -2.09 4.42
N GLY A 176 4.32 -1.04 4.44
CA GLY A 176 4.10 -0.16 3.28
C GLY A 176 5.39 0.54 2.81
N ILE A 177 6.19 1.06 3.74
CA ILE A 177 7.50 1.66 3.43
C ILE A 177 8.45 0.62 2.82
N TRP A 178 8.47 -0.60 3.37
CA TRP A 178 9.29 -1.69 2.85
C TRP A 178 8.92 -2.03 1.40
N ILE A 179 7.63 -2.17 1.10
CA ILE A 179 7.13 -2.44 -0.25
C ILE A 179 7.49 -1.29 -1.20
N ALA A 180 7.28 -0.04 -0.76
CA ALA A 180 7.61 1.15 -1.55
C ALA A 180 9.11 1.26 -1.84
N LEU A 181 9.97 0.91 -0.88
CA LEU A 181 11.43 0.92 -1.02
C LEU A 181 11.89 -0.05 -2.11
N TRP A 182 11.36 -1.27 -2.13
CA TRP A 182 11.70 -2.26 -3.16
C TRP A 182 11.13 -1.89 -4.54
N GLY A 183 9.93 -1.33 -4.59
CA GLY A 183 9.36 -0.78 -5.82
C GLY A 183 10.19 0.37 -6.40
N LEU A 184 10.56 1.35 -5.57
CA LEU A 184 11.40 2.47 -5.95
C LEU A 184 12.80 2.01 -6.38
N GLY A 185 13.39 1.08 -5.64
CA GLY A 185 14.67 0.46 -5.98
C GLY A 185 14.62 -0.20 -7.36
N GLY A 186 13.54 -0.94 -7.67
CA GLY A 186 13.33 -1.55 -8.98
C GLY A 186 13.20 -0.51 -10.11
N ALA A 187 12.41 0.53 -9.91
CA ALA A 187 12.23 1.61 -10.88
C ALA A 187 13.56 2.35 -11.16
N ILE A 188 14.30 2.72 -10.12
CA ILE A 188 15.60 3.39 -10.24
C ILE A 188 16.58 2.47 -10.97
N PHE A 189 16.67 1.20 -10.58
CA PHE A 189 17.55 0.22 -11.22
C PHE A 189 17.24 0.07 -12.72
N ALA A 190 15.97 -0.05 -13.08
CA ALA A 190 15.52 -0.13 -14.47
C ALA A 190 15.86 1.12 -15.29
N TRP A 191 15.84 2.30 -14.67
CA TRP A 191 16.18 3.56 -15.33
C TRP A 191 17.68 3.65 -15.70
N TYR A 192 18.56 3.20 -14.82
CA TYR A 192 20.01 3.27 -15.03
C TYR A 192 20.56 2.14 -15.91
N VAL A 193 20.04 0.92 -15.76
CA VAL A 193 20.61 -0.26 -16.43
C VAL A 193 19.93 -0.53 -17.77
N ARG A 194 20.58 -0.06 -18.84
CA ARG A 194 20.04 -0.16 -20.22
C ARG A 194 20.38 -1.45 -20.96
N ARG A 195 21.36 -2.22 -20.48
CA ARG A 195 21.78 -3.46 -21.13
C ARG A 195 20.94 -4.63 -20.61
N PRO A 196 20.28 -5.42 -21.48
CA PRO A 196 19.30 -6.43 -21.05
C PRO A 196 19.89 -7.51 -20.16
N ILE A 197 21.12 -7.96 -20.43
CA ILE A 197 21.82 -8.97 -19.62
C ILE A 197 22.08 -8.46 -18.19
N TRP A 198 22.59 -7.23 -18.07
CA TRP A 198 22.87 -6.61 -16.76
C TRP A 198 21.59 -6.30 -16.00
N PHE A 199 20.52 -5.93 -16.70
CA PHE A 199 19.21 -5.72 -16.12
C PHE A 199 18.64 -7.02 -15.55
N ALA A 200 18.71 -8.12 -16.31
CA ALA A 200 18.27 -9.43 -15.85
C ALA A 200 19.06 -9.90 -14.62
N LEU A 201 20.39 -9.80 -14.68
CA LEU A 201 21.26 -10.22 -13.58
C LEU A 201 21.04 -9.38 -12.31
N GLY A 202 20.92 -8.05 -12.44
CA GLY A 202 20.69 -7.19 -11.28
C GLY A 202 19.28 -7.33 -10.72
N THR A 203 18.25 -7.52 -11.55
CA THR A 203 16.90 -7.84 -11.06
C THR A 203 16.90 -9.16 -10.27
N ALA A 204 17.58 -10.19 -10.78
CA ALA A 204 17.75 -11.46 -10.07
C ALA A 204 18.50 -11.28 -8.75
N ALA A 205 19.56 -10.46 -8.72
CA ALA A 205 20.30 -10.15 -7.51
C ALA A 205 19.44 -9.40 -6.48
N MET A 206 18.60 -8.46 -6.91
CA MET A 206 17.68 -7.74 -6.02
C MET A 206 16.62 -8.67 -5.43
N ILE A 207 16.04 -9.57 -6.23
CA ILE A 207 15.09 -10.58 -5.73
C ILE A 207 15.79 -11.52 -4.74
N GLY A 208 17.01 -11.96 -5.05
CA GLY A 208 17.82 -12.76 -4.14
C GLY A 208 18.12 -12.03 -2.82
N GLY A 209 18.42 -10.74 -2.89
CA GLY A 209 18.63 -9.87 -1.72
C GLY A 209 17.37 -9.69 -0.89
N LEU A 210 16.23 -9.44 -1.53
CA LEU A 210 14.91 -9.37 -0.89
C LEU A 210 14.60 -10.69 -0.16
N TYR A 211 14.71 -11.81 -0.88
CA TYR A 211 14.50 -13.14 -0.31
C TYR A 211 15.44 -13.40 0.88
N GLY A 212 16.73 -13.11 0.73
CA GLY A 212 17.73 -13.26 1.79
C GLY A 212 17.40 -12.42 3.02
N SER A 213 16.99 -11.16 2.83
CA SER A 213 16.61 -10.26 3.94
C SER A 213 15.39 -10.78 4.70
N VAL A 214 14.34 -11.18 4.00
CA VAL A 214 13.12 -11.74 4.63
C VAL A 214 13.43 -13.07 5.30
N TYR A 215 14.27 -13.92 4.69
CA TYR A 215 14.67 -15.20 5.29
C TYR A 215 15.45 -14.99 6.60
N LEU A 216 16.41 -14.06 6.64
CA LEU A 216 17.16 -13.75 7.85
C LEU A 216 16.26 -13.20 8.96
N LEU A 217 15.31 -12.33 8.63
CA LEU A 217 14.34 -11.80 9.59
C LEU A 217 13.41 -12.92 10.10
N PHE A 218 13.01 -13.84 9.24
CA PHE A 218 12.21 -15.00 9.62
C PHE A 218 12.93 -15.93 10.61
N LEU A 219 14.25 -16.12 10.47
CA LEU A 219 15.04 -16.87 11.46
C LEU A 219 15.04 -16.21 12.86
N GLN A 220 14.72 -14.92 12.94
CA GLN A 220 14.56 -14.14 14.17
C GLN A 220 13.08 -14.00 14.58
N GLY A 221 12.17 -14.77 13.98
CA GLY A 221 10.73 -14.72 14.24
C GLY A 221 9.98 -13.61 13.49
N GLY A 222 10.65 -12.82 12.65
CA GLY A 222 10.04 -11.75 11.88
C GLY A 222 9.33 -12.24 10.62
N TRP A 223 8.02 -12.13 10.57
CA TRP A 223 7.22 -12.52 9.41
C TRP A 223 6.86 -11.31 8.54
N ILE A 224 7.72 -10.99 7.56
CA ILE A 224 7.65 -9.75 6.77
C ILE A 224 7.19 -10.05 5.33
N PRO A 225 6.44 -9.13 4.68
CA PRO A 225 5.89 -9.33 3.33
C PRO A 225 6.98 -9.44 2.24
N TRP A 226 7.17 -10.65 1.73
CA TRP A 226 8.05 -10.89 0.57
C TRP A 226 7.32 -10.75 -0.78
N VAL A 227 6.12 -11.33 -0.91
CA VAL A 227 5.37 -11.35 -2.18
C VAL A 227 5.03 -9.94 -2.64
N PRO A 228 4.41 -9.08 -1.80
CA PRO A 228 4.05 -7.73 -2.23
C PRO A 228 5.28 -6.90 -2.61
N ALA A 229 6.38 -7.01 -1.87
CA ALA A 229 7.64 -6.32 -2.18
C ALA A 229 8.25 -6.80 -3.51
N ALA A 230 8.22 -8.11 -3.78
CA ALA A 230 8.71 -8.68 -5.04
C ALA A 230 7.86 -8.23 -6.24
N ILE A 231 6.52 -8.22 -6.08
CA ILE A 231 5.60 -7.71 -7.11
C ILE A 231 5.86 -6.22 -7.34
N ALA A 232 5.98 -5.42 -6.28
CA ALA A 232 6.24 -3.98 -6.41
C ALA A 232 7.54 -3.72 -7.17
N LEU A 233 8.62 -4.44 -6.84
CA LEU A 233 9.89 -4.36 -7.54
C LEU A 233 9.75 -4.70 -9.03
N LEU A 234 9.12 -5.83 -9.36
CA LEU A 234 8.98 -6.30 -10.74
C LEU A 234 8.07 -5.41 -11.56
N ALA A 235 6.93 -5.00 -10.99
CA ALA A 235 5.96 -4.13 -11.64
C ALA A 235 6.58 -2.75 -11.92
N ALA A 236 7.22 -2.14 -10.92
CA ALA A 236 7.85 -0.83 -11.07
C ALA A 236 8.98 -0.87 -12.12
N SER A 237 9.82 -1.90 -12.08
CA SER A 237 10.87 -2.11 -13.08
C SER A 237 10.29 -2.31 -14.48
N GLY A 238 9.24 -3.12 -14.61
CA GLY A 238 8.56 -3.41 -15.87
C GLY A 238 7.91 -2.17 -16.49
N VAL A 239 7.25 -1.34 -15.68
CA VAL A 239 6.65 -0.06 -16.12
C VAL A 239 7.72 0.87 -16.67
N VAL A 240 8.85 1.04 -15.98
CA VAL A 240 9.95 1.89 -16.45
C VAL A 240 10.51 1.40 -17.79
N VAL A 241 10.72 0.08 -17.92
CA VAL A 241 11.19 -0.50 -19.19
C VAL A 241 10.18 -0.32 -20.31
N LEU A 242 8.88 -0.46 -20.04
CA LEU A 242 7.82 -0.21 -21.02
C LEU A 242 7.85 1.24 -21.48
N VAL A 243 7.89 2.20 -20.57
CA VAL A 243 7.91 3.63 -20.88
C VAL A 243 9.18 4.00 -21.68
N ASP A 244 10.35 3.51 -21.29
CA ASP A 244 11.59 3.73 -22.04
C ASP A 244 11.53 3.14 -23.46
N ARG A 245 10.94 1.94 -23.61
CA ARG A 245 10.71 1.30 -24.92
C ARG A 245 9.68 2.07 -25.76
N PHE A 246 8.61 2.58 -25.17
CA PHE A 246 7.63 3.41 -25.87
C PHE A 246 8.25 4.73 -26.34
N ASN A 247 9.07 5.38 -25.50
CA ASN A 247 9.75 6.62 -25.86
C ASN A 247 10.84 6.41 -26.93
N LYS A 248 11.51 5.25 -26.94
CA LYS A 248 12.57 4.94 -27.92
C LYS A 248 12.07 4.31 -29.21
N SER A 249 10.92 3.66 -29.21
CA SER A 249 10.37 3.02 -30.42
C SER A 249 9.56 4.02 -31.23
N ASP A 250 9.61 3.90 -32.56
CA ASP A 250 8.78 4.70 -33.48
C ASP A 250 7.26 4.45 -33.31
N TYR A 251 6.85 3.58 -32.39
CA TYR A 251 5.46 3.39 -31.98
C TYR A 251 4.82 4.66 -31.42
N GLY A 252 5.55 5.46 -30.62
CA GLY A 252 5.04 6.75 -30.15
C GLY A 252 4.73 7.70 -31.31
N ARG A 253 5.59 7.70 -32.34
CA ARG A 253 5.37 8.42 -33.59
C ARG A 253 4.23 7.83 -34.43
N ALA A 254 4.07 6.51 -34.45
CA ALA A 254 3.00 5.82 -35.18
C ALA A 254 1.62 6.10 -34.56
N VAL A 255 1.50 6.00 -33.23
CA VAL A 255 0.27 6.33 -32.50
C VAL A 255 -0.03 7.82 -32.62
N TYR A 256 0.96 8.70 -32.45
CA TYR A 256 0.78 10.14 -32.66
C TYR A 256 0.30 10.45 -34.09
N ARG A 257 0.87 9.80 -35.11
CA ARG A 257 0.46 9.96 -36.51
C ARG A 257 -0.96 9.45 -36.76
N GLN A 258 -1.35 8.33 -36.13
CA GLN A 258 -2.68 7.75 -36.24
C GLN A 258 -3.74 8.59 -35.50
N VAL A 259 -3.43 9.11 -34.31
CA VAL A 259 -4.29 10.04 -33.56
C VAL A 259 -4.41 11.38 -34.29
N LYS A 260 -3.31 11.92 -34.83
CA LYS A 260 -3.32 13.14 -35.67
C LYS A 260 -4.20 12.96 -36.92
N SER A 261 -4.13 11.78 -37.55
CA SER A 261 -4.99 11.40 -38.68
C SER A 261 -6.46 11.31 -38.28
N PHE A 262 -6.76 10.78 -37.09
CA PHE A 262 -8.15 10.66 -36.59
C PHE A 262 -8.73 12.02 -36.15
N LEU A 263 -7.92 12.90 -35.57
CA LEU A 263 -8.35 14.21 -35.08
C LEU A 263 -8.40 15.31 -36.16
N LYS A 264 -8.07 15.01 -37.42
CA LYS A 264 -8.01 15.97 -38.55
C LYS A 264 -7.35 17.31 -38.19
N LEU A 265 -6.32 17.29 -37.35
CA LEU A 265 -5.50 18.48 -37.05
C LEU A 265 -4.51 18.71 -38.21
N ASN A 266 -5.06 19.09 -39.36
CA ASN A 266 -4.34 19.67 -40.48
C ASN A 266 -4.32 21.18 -40.29
N ILE A 267 -3.39 21.67 -39.46
CA ILE A 267 -2.89 23.03 -39.68
C ILE A 267 -1.73 22.86 -40.65
N GLU A 268 -2.08 22.65 -41.91
CA GLU A 268 -1.19 22.91 -43.04
C GLU A 268 -1.42 24.40 -43.33
N ILE A 269 -0.48 25.24 -42.90
CA ILE A 269 -0.48 26.65 -43.31
C ILE A 269 -0.15 26.60 -44.81
N ASP A 270 -1.20 26.63 -45.62
CA ASP A 270 -1.12 26.66 -47.05
C ASP A 270 -0.52 28.00 -47.48
N GLU A 271 0.80 28.01 -47.66
CA GLU A 271 1.60 29.18 -48.06
C GLU A 271 1.07 29.82 -49.36
N SER A 272 0.36 29.03 -50.18
CA SER A 272 -0.29 29.50 -51.41
C SER A 272 -1.53 30.36 -51.14
N ARG A 273 -2.36 29.99 -50.15
CA ARG A 273 -3.54 30.78 -49.73
C ARG A 273 -3.14 32.05 -48.99
N VAL A 274 -2.03 32.03 -48.26
CA VAL A 274 -1.47 33.22 -47.62
C VAL A 274 -0.94 34.19 -48.68
N GLY A 275 -0.24 33.70 -49.71
CA GLY A 275 0.23 34.53 -50.82
C GLY A 275 -0.89 35.21 -51.59
N GLU A 276 -1.99 34.51 -51.85
CA GLU A 276 -3.16 35.04 -52.57
C GLU A 276 -3.95 36.05 -51.74
N GLN A 277 -4.18 35.76 -50.44
CA GLN A 277 -4.85 36.71 -49.52
C GLN A 277 -3.99 37.94 -49.24
N VAL A 278 -2.66 37.78 -49.11
CA VAL A 278 -1.76 38.92 -48.95
C VAL A 278 -1.74 39.73 -50.24
N ALA A 279 -1.73 39.12 -51.43
CA ALA A 279 -1.83 39.86 -52.69
C ALA A 279 -3.15 40.65 -52.80
N GLU A 280 -4.28 40.05 -52.44
CA GLU A 280 -5.60 40.70 -52.43
C GLU A 280 -5.68 41.88 -51.44
N ILE A 281 -5.09 41.72 -50.25
CA ILE A 281 -5.00 42.78 -49.23
C ILE A 281 -4.02 43.90 -49.66
N THR A 282 -2.96 43.55 -50.39
CA THR A 282 -1.97 44.53 -50.89
C THR A 282 -2.51 45.31 -52.09
N GLU A 283 -3.40 44.71 -52.88
CA GLU A 283 -4.10 45.36 -54.00
C GLU A 283 -5.34 46.15 -53.57
N THR A 284 -5.76 46.07 -52.29
CA THR A 284 -6.90 46.82 -51.82
C THR A 284 -6.62 48.33 -51.88
N GLN A 285 -7.59 49.12 -52.35
CA GLN A 285 -7.46 50.58 -52.52
C GLN A 285 -6.94 51.30 -51.26
N TYR A 286 -7.25 50.77 -50.07
CA TYR A 286 -6.80 51.31 -48.79
C TYR A 286 -5.28 51.22 -48.58
N PHE A 287 -4.64 50.11 -49.00
CA PHE A 287 -3.20 49.91 -48.81
C PHE A 287 -2.39 50.78 -49.79
N SER A 288 -2.88 50.92 -51.03
CA SER A 288 -2.31 51.85 -52.02
C SER A 288 -2.39 53.31 -51.54
N ASP A 289 -3.53 53.73 -50.98
CA ASP A 289 -3.72 55.08 -50.44
C ASP A 289 -2.76 55.36 -49.27
N LEU A 290 -2.56 54.39 -48.37
CA LEU A 290 -1.57 54.49 -47.29
C LEU A 290 -0.13 54.62 -47.82
N GLN A 291 0.24 53.89 -48.86
CA GLN A 291 1.56 54.01 -49.49
C GLN A 291 1.77 55.35 -50.21
N GLN A 292 0.72 55.90 -50.82
CA GLN A 292 0.75 57.25 -51.40
C GLN A 292 0.93 58.29 -50.29
N ARG A 293 0.14 58.21 -49.23
CA ARG A 293 0.19 59.14 -48.10
C ARG A 293 1.54 59.11 -47.38
N ALA A 294 2.16 57.95 -47.26
CA ALA A 294 3.51 57.81 -46.71
C ALA A 294 4.59 58.44 -47.61
N ARG A 295 4.44 58.35 -48.94
CA ARG A 295 5.34 59.01 -49.91
C ARG A 295 5.18 60.53 -49.89
N ASP A 296 3.95 61.02 -49.83
CA ASP A 296 3.66 62.46 -49.72
C ASP A 296 4.24 63.04 -48.44
N LEU A 297 4.13 62.32 -47.31
CA LEU A 297 4.72 62.74 -46.05
C LEU A 297 6.26 62.72 -46.06
N ARG A 298 6.88 61.78 -46.78
CA ARG A 298 8.35 61.76 -46.99
C ARG A 298 8.81 62.92 -47.85
N GLN A 299 8.12 63.21 -48.96
CA GLN A 299 8.45 64.36 -49.82
C GLN A 299 8.28 65.69 -49.09
N LYS A 300 7.26 65.80 -48.24
CA LYS A 300 7.02 66.98 -47.40
C LYS A 300 8.09 67.18 -46.31
N ARG A 301 8.82 66.12 -45.97
CA ARG A 301 9.92 66.12 -45.00
C ARG A 301 11.29 66.35 -45.63
N GLU A 302 11.44 66.12 -46.94
CA GLU A 302 12.71 66.25 -47.67
C GLU A 302 12.87 67.58 -48.44
N GLN A 303 11.87 68.48 -48.43
CA GLN A 303 12.02 69.84 -48.97
C GLN A 303 12.70 70.79 -47.96
N PRO A 304 13.82 71.47 -48.32
CA PRO A 304 14.49 72.45 -47.46
C PRO A 304 13.90 73.87 -47.56
N ASP A 305 13.55 74.41 -46.38
CA ASP A 305 13.37 75.81 -45.91
C ASP A 305 12.73 76.93 -46.76
N GLN A 306 11.70 77.60 -46.17
CA GLN A 306 11.69 79.02 -45.72
C GLN A 306 10.31 79.51 -45.18
N PRO A 307 10.18 80.63 -44.42
CA PRO A 307 10.55 80.82 -43.02
C PRO A 307 9.36 81.19 -42.09
N SER A 308 9.53 80.90 -40.78
CA SER A 308 8.90 81.51 -39.58
C SER A 308 7.39 81.81 -39.53
N LYS A 309 6.68 81.09 -38.65
CA LYS A 309 5.61 81.67 -37.80
C LYS A 309 6.08 81.69 -36.34
N PRO A 310 5.73 82.73 -35.57
CA PRO A 310 6.30 82.95 -34.24
C PRO A 310 5.82 81.91 -33.24
N LYS A 311 6.73 81.55 -32.35
CA LYS A 311 6.55 80.66 -31.20
C LYS A 311 5.35 81.14 -30.35
N PRO A 312 4.29 80.34 -30.16
CA PRO A 312 3.28 80.63 -29.16
C PRO A 312 3.89 80.50 -27.76
N PRO A 313 3.37 81.23 -26.76
CA PRO A 313 3.95 81.23 -25.41
C PRO A 313 3.85 79.83 -24.78
N ALA A 314 4.76 79.57 -23.86
CA ALA A 314 4.74 78.35 -23.07
C ALA A 314 3.46 78.25 -22.20
N SER A 315 3.01 76.99 -22.04
CA SER A 315 2.15 76.45 -20.97
C SER A 315 0.63 76.40 -21.25
N PRO A 316 -0.10 75.40 -20.72
CA PRO A 316 0.24 74.54 -19.58
C PRO A 316 0.52 73.07 -19.94
N GLU A 317 1.17 72.38 -19.02
CA GLU A 317 1.31 70.92 -19.00
C GLU A 317 0.01 70.27 -19.45
N ALA A 318 0.07 69.44 -20.50
CA ALA A 318 -1.02 68.56 -20.82
C ALA A 318 -1.20 67.65 -19.61
N SER A 319 -2.25 67.91 -18.81
CA SER A 319 -2.57 67.06 -17.68
C SER A 319 -2.82 65.64 -18.18
N ASP A 320 -2.33 64.65 -17.42
CA ASP A 320 -2.52 63.22 -17.69
C ASP A 320 -3.99 62.87 -17.97
N GLU A 321 -4.93 63.70 -17.51
CA GLU A 321 -6.37 63.59 -17.73
C GLU A 321 -6.78 63.72 -19.21
N MET A 322 -6.23 64.66 -19.98
CA MET A 322 -6.56 64.80 -21.41
C MET A 322 -5.98 63.64 -22.25
N PHE A 323 -4.82 63.14 -21.86
CA PHE A 323 -4.19 61.99 -22.52
C PHE A 323 -4.93 60.69 -22.19
N ASN A 324 -5.37 60.54 -20.94
CA ASN A 324 -6.18 59.39 -20.51
C ASN A 324 -7.58 59.39 -21.14
N ASP A 325 -8.20 60.55 -21.36
CA ASP A 325 -9.49 60.65 -22.05
C ASP A 325 -9.38 60.25 -23.54
N TYR A 326 -8.28 60.64 -24.19
CA TYR A 326 -7.96 60.21 -25.55
C TYR A 326 -7.72 58.69 -25.65
N LEU A 327 -6.97 58.11 -24.72
CA LEU A 327 -6.75 56.65 -24.66
C LEU A 327 -8.03 55.88 -24.30
N GLY A 328 -8.89 56.44 -23.45
CA GLY A 328 -10.21 55.89 -23.12
C GLY A 328 -11.11 55.81 -24.35
N GLY A 329 -11.15 56.87 -25.17
CA GLY A 329 -11.87 56.88 -26.44
C GLY A 329 -11.38 55.80 -27.43
N LEU A 330 -10.08 55.51 -27.45
CA LEU A 330 -9.50 54.45 -28.27
C LEU A 330 -9.87 53.05 -27.76
N ARG A 331 -9.87 52.81 -26.44
CA ARG A 331 -10.33 51.54 -25.85
C ARG A 331 -11.80 51.25 -26.13
N HIS A 332 -12.66 52.27 -26.00
CA HIS A 332 -14.09 52.13 -26.26
C HIS A 332 -14.40 51.88 -27.75
N LYS A 333 -13.51 52.31 -28.65
CA LYS A 333 -13.58 52.03 -30.08
C LYS A 333 -13.08 50.62 -30.40
N ALA A 334 -12.05 50.13 -29.70
CA ALA A 334 -11.53 48.77 -29.84
C ALA A 334 -12.52 47.70 -29.33
N GLN A 335 -13.18 47.92 -28.18
CA GLN A 335 -14.20 47.00 -27.64
C GLN A 335 -15.46 46.90 -28.53
N ARG A 336 -15.76 47.93 -29.33
CA ARG A 336 -16.85 47.88 -30.32
C ARG A 336 -16.48 47.10 -31.58
N LEU A 337 -15.18 46.94 -31.87
CA LEU A 337 -14.69 46.23 -33.05
C LEU A 337 -14.43 44.74 -32.76
N HIS A 338 -14.13 44.38 -31.50
CA HIS A 338 -14.08 43.00 -31.02
C HIS A 338 -14.71 42.90 -29.62
N PRO A 339 -15.97 42.42 -29.49
CA PRO A 339 -16.55 42.15 -28.18
C PRO A 339 -15.88 40.92 -27.54
N PRO A 340 -15.62 40.91 -26.22
CA PRO A 340 -15.06 39.75 -25.54
C PRO A 340 -16.09 38.61 -25.50
N ASP A 341 -15.67 37.41 -25.91
CA ASP A 341 -16.45 36.17 -25.83
C ASP A 341 -16.88 35.89 -24.38
N GLN A 342 -18.20 35.91 -24.13
CA GLN A 342 -18.81 35.37 -22.91
C GLN A 342 -18.94 33.86 -23.05
N ALA A 343 -17.98 33.10 -22.51
CA ALA A 343 -18.16 31.68 -22.22
C ALA A 343 -17.12 31.21 -21.17
N SER A 344 -17.43 31.37 -19.89
CA SER A 344 -17.09 30.44 -18.79
C SER A 344 -17.42 31.05 -17.42
N GLU A 345 -18.70 31.29 -17.16
CA GLU A 345 -19.24 31.38 -15.80
C GLU A 345 -20.58 30.63 -15.84
N ASP A 346 -20.51 29.30 -15.82
CA ASP A 346 -21.63 28.38 -15.58
C ASP A 346 -21.05 27.06 -15.09
N ALA A 347 -20.43 27.08 -13.90
CA ALA A 347 -20.11 25.87 -13.13
C ALA A 347 -19.82 26.18 -11.66
N GLU A 348 -20.67 26.95 -10.97
CA GLU A 348 -20.76 26.94 -9.50
C GLU A 348 -21.98 27.77 -9.05
N ASP A 349 -23.15 27.14 -8.96
CA ASP A 349 -24.07 27.31 -7.82
C ASP A 349 -25.29 26.37 -7.96
N LYS A 350 -25.26 25.25 -7.24
CA LYS A 350 -26.44 24.41 -6.98
C LYS A 350 -26.27 23.60 -5.69
N THR A 351 -26.29 24.33 -4.58
CA THR A 351 -26.57 23.91 -3.18
C THR A 351 -27.02 25.22 -2.51
N ASP A 352 -28.27 25.48 -2.17
CA ASP A 352 -29.10 24.79 -1.17
C ASP A 352 -30.57 25.20 -1.32
N ASP A 353 -31.48 24.22 -1.20
CA ASP A 353 -32.79 24.35 -0.53
C ASP A 353 -33.25 22.95 -0.06
#